data_AF-A0A0B6YBW6-F1
#
_entry.id   AF-A0A0B6YBW6-F1
#
_cell.length_a   1.000
_cell.length_b   1.000
_cell.length_c   1.000
_cell.angle_alpha   90.00
_cell.angle_beta   90.00
_cell.angle_gamma   90.00
#
_symmetry.space_group_name_H-M   'P 1'
#
loop_
_entity.id
_entity.type
_entity.pdbx_description
1 polymer ?
#
loop_
_entity_poly.entity_id
_entity_poly.type
_entity_poly.pdbx_seq_one_letter_code
_entity_poly.pdbx_strand_id
1 'polypeptide(L)' 'YNDISPLENHHCAVAFQILSNPDTNIFANADKDTFKRIRAGITMLILATDMARHGEIMESFKDKLAAGFDDKNKEHL' A
#
# COMPACT_ATOMS: atom_id res chain seq x y z
N TYR A 1 7.32 -15.28 0.10
CA TYR A 1 5.86 -15.22 -0.03
C TYR A 1 5.17 -16.05 1.04
N ASN A 2 5.63 -17.29 1.31
CA ASN A 2 4.90 -18.25 2.15
C ASN A 2 4.94 -18.03 3.68
N ASP A 3 5.82 -17.18 4.22
CA ASP A 3 5.93 -17.04 5.70
C ASP A 3 5.69 -15.62 6.22
N ILE A 4 5.49 -14.63 5.34
CA ILE A 4 5.29 -13.21 5.72
C ILE A 4 4.03 -12.69 5.03
N SER A 5 3.07 -12.24 5.83
CA SER A 5 1.80 -11.64 5.39
C SER A 5 1.07 -12.45 4.30
N PRO A 6 0.78 -13.76 4.51
CA PRO A 6 0.25 -14.63 3.47
C PRO A 6 -1.14 -14.21 2.98
N LEU A 7 -2.01 -13.73 3.89
CA LEU A 7 -3.35 -13.27 3.54
C LEU A 7 -3.31 -11.93 2.79
N GLU A 8 -2.47 -11.01 3.23
CA GLU A 8 -2.29 -9.69 2.59
C GLU A 8 -1.71 -9.84 1.18
N ASN A 9 -0.79 -10.79 1.02
CA ASN A 9 -0.27 -11.19 -0.27
C ASN A 9 -1.35 -11.78 -1.19
N HIS A 10 -2.22 -12.63 -0.64
CA HIS A 10 -3.39 -13.13 -1.37
C HIS A 10 -4.35 -11.99 -1.78
N HIS A 11 -4.63 -11.05 -0.88
CA HIS A 11 -5.43 -9.86 -1.17
C HIS A 11 -4.84 -9.03 -2.32
N CYS A 12 -3.51 -8.81 -2.33
CA CYS A 12 -2.83 -8.13 -3.43
C CYS A 12 -3.03 -8.85 -4.76
N ALA A 13 -2.86 -10.18 -4.78
CA ALA A 13 -3.02 -10.98 -5.98
C ALA A 13 -4.44 -10.85 -6.57
N VAL A 14 -5.47 -10.99 -5.72
CA VAL A 14 -6.87 -10.85 -6.12
C VAL A 14 -7.18 -9.43 -6.60
N ALA A 15 -6.69 -8.40 -5.90
CA ALA A 15 -6.90 -7.01 -6.31
C ALA A 15 -6.31 -6.72 -7.70
N PHE A 16 -5.08 -7.17 -7.98
CA PHE A 16 -4.46 -6.97 -9.29
C PHE A 16 -5.05 -7.86 -10.38
N GLN A 17 -5.65 -9.01 -10.03
CA GLN A 17 -6.43 -9.81 -10.96
C GLN A 17 -7.72 -9.10 -11.37
N ILE A 18 -8.41 -8.43 -10.45
CA ILE A 18 -9.60 -7.64 -10.78
C ILE A 18 -9.20 -6.44 -11.66
N LEU A 19 -8.11 -5.75 -11.32
CA LEU A 19 -7.63 -4.61 -12.10
C LEU A 19 -7.05 -4.99 -13.48
N SER A 20 -6.76 -6.27 -13.74
CA SER A 20 -6.29 -6.70 -15.06
C SER A 20 -7.43 -6.88 -16.06
N ASN A 21 -8.68 -7.02 -15.60
CA ASN A 21 -9.85 -7.02 -16.45
C ASN A 21 -10.22 -5.58 -16.86
N PRO A 22 -10.26 -5.24 -18.17
CA PRO A 22 -10.62 -3.92 -18.65
C PRO A 22 -11.96 -3.37 -18.11
N ASP A 23 -12.95 -4.23 -17.90
CA ASP A 23 -14.29 -3.82 -17.43
C ASP A 23 -14.30 -3.39 -15.96
N THR A 24 -13.31 -3.83 -15.18
CA THR A 24 -13.17 -3.54 -13.74
C THR A 24 -11.93 -2.73 -13.41
N ASN A 25 -11.16 -2.30 -14.42
CA ASN A 25 -9.97 -1.49 -14.23
C ASN A 25 -10.33 -0.01 -14.09
N ILE A 26 -10.57 0.43 -12.85
CA ILE A 26 -10.83 1.84 -12.53
C ILE A 26 -9.64 2.78 -12.82
N PHE A 27 -8.46 2.23 -13.13
CA PHE A 27 -7.25 2.97 -13.49
C PHE A 27 -6.91 2.87 -14.98
N ALA A 28 -7.84 2.44 -15.84
CA ALA A 28 -7.59 2.22 -17.27
C ALA A 28 -7.04 3.46 -18.01
N ASN A 29 -7.38 4.67 -17.54
CA ASN A 29 -6.95 5.93 -18.14
C ASN A 29 -5.69 6.54 -17.49
N ALA A 30 -5.12 5.88 -16.47
CA ALA A 30 -3.88 6.34 -15.86
C ALA A 30 -2.69 6.04 -16.78
N ASP A 31 -1.74 6.98 -16.87
CA ASP A 31 -0.47 6.71 -17.54
C ASP A 31 0.33 5.64 -16.78
N LYS A 32 1.33 5.07 -17.46
CA LYS A 32 2.13 3.96 -16.93
C LYS A 32 2.86 4.31 -15.62
N ASP A 33 3.36 5.54 -15.50
CA ASP A 33 4.11 5.97 -14.31
C ASP A 33 3.19 6.25 -13.13
N THR A 34 2.00 6.78 -13.39
CA THR A 34 0.94 6.93 -12.39
C THR A 34 0.42 5.57 -11.93
N PHE A 35 0.14 4.64 -12.84
CA PHE A 35 -0.30 3.29 -12.47
C PHE A 35 0.76 2.54 -11.65
N LYS A 36 2.05 2.72 -11.97
CA LYS A 36 3.16 2.16 -11.18
C LYS A 36 3.14 2.68 -9.74
N ARG A 37 2.90 3.98 -9.53
CA ARG A 37 2.76 4.60 -8.20
C ARG A 37 1.53 4.09 -7.46
N ILE A 38 0.39 4.01 -8.13
CA ILE A 38 -0.86 3.47 -7.57
C ILE A 38 -0.65 2.01 -7.11
N ARG A 39 -0.05 1.17 -7.96
CA ARG A 39 0.25 -0.23 -7.64
C ARG A 39 1.16 -0.36 -6.41
N ALA A 40 2.18 0.48 -6.30
CA ALA A 40 3.07 0.50 -5.15
C ALA A 40 2.30 0.90 -3.87
N GLY A 41 1.47 1.94 -3.94
CA GLY A 41 0.63 2.40 -2.84
C GLY A 41 -0.38 1.34 -2.36
N ILE A 42 -1.12 0.72 -3.29
CA ILE A 42 -2.08 -0.36 -2.97
C ILE A 42 -1.37 -1.53 -2.29
N THR A 43 -0.23 -1.97 -2.82
CA THR A 43 0.54 -3.06 -2.22
C THR A 43 0.99 -2.72 -0.80
N MET A 44 1.52 -1.50 -0.60
CA MET A 44 1.96 -1.03 0.70
C MET A 44 0.81 -0.99 1.71
N LEU A 45 -0.35 -0.45 1.31
CA LEU A 45 -1.53 -0.34 2.17
C LEU A 45 -2.09 -1.71 2.55
N ILE A 46 -2.16 -2.65 1.61
CA ILE A 46 -2.61 -4.02 1.90
C ILE A 46 -1.63 -4.73 2.84
N LEU A 47 -0.31 -4.63 2.62
CA LEU A 47 0.67 -5.24 3.52
C LEU A 47 0.70 -4.60 4.91
N ALA A 48 0.29 -3.33 5.04
CA ALA A 48 0.18 -2.64 6.32
C ALA A 48 -1.01 -3.11 7.16
N THR A 49 -1.95 -3.89 6.61
CA THR A 49 -3.05 -4.48 7.40
C THR A 49 -2.63 -5.73 8.17
N ASP A 50 -1.41 -6.25 7.95
CA ASP A 50 -0.87 -7.37 8.72
C ASP A 50 -0.62 -6.95 10.17
N MET A 51 -1.37 -7.55 11.09
CA MET A 51 -1.27 -7.25 12.52
C MET A 51 0.07 -7.67 13.15
N ALA A 52 0.85 -8.54 12.51
CA ALA A 52 2.21 -8.86 12.95
C ALA A 52 3.16 -7.65 12.81
N ARG A 53 2.86 -6.71 11.90
CA ARG A 53 3.65 -5.50 11.64
C ARG A 53 3.05 -4.24 12.24
N HIS A 54 1.79 -4.32 12.69
CA HIS A 54 1.04 -3.17 13.19
C HIS A 54 1.75 -2.42 14.33
N GLY A 55 2.42 -3.15 15.24
CA GLY A 55 3.17 -2.54 16.35
C GLY A 55 4.29 -1.60 15.88
N GLU A 56 5.16 -2.09 14.99
CA GLU A 56 6.25 -1.32 14.37
C GLU A 56 5.72 -0.08 13.63
N ILE A 57 4.64 -0.25 12.87
CA ILE A 57 3.99 0.84 12.13
C ILE A 57 3.47 1.91 13.09
N MET A 58 2.83 1.52 14.19
CA MET A 58 2.31 2.44 15.20
C MET A 58 3.41 3.19 15.96
N GLU A 59 4.55 2.55 16.23
CA GLU A 59 5.72 3.21 16.82
C GLU A 59 6.29 4.26 15.88
N SER A 60 6.56 3.89 14.62
CA SER A 60 7.05 4.83 13.60
C SER A 60 6.09 6.01 13.40
N PHE A 61 4.78 5.75 13.42
CA PHE A 61 3.76 6.81 13.31
C PHE A 61 3.81 7.79 14.50
N LYS A 62 3.95 7.29 15.73
CA LYS A 62 4.09 8.14 16.93
C LYS A 62 5.33 9.03 16.86
N ASP A 63 6.46 8.48 16.42
CA ASP A 63 7.71 9.23 16.28
C ASP A 63 7.58 10.37 15.27
N LYS A 64 6.98 10.09 14.11
CA LYS A 64 6.70 11.09 13.07
C LYS A 64 5.75 12.18 13.57
N LEU A 65 4.72 11.83 14.33
CA LEU A 65 3.81 12.80 14.93
C LEU A 65 4.52 13.69 15.97
N ALA A 66 5.41 13.13 16.78
CA ALA A 66 6.16 13.87 17.78
C ALA A 66 7.14 14.88 17.15
N ALA A 67 7.70 14.56 15.98
CA ALA A 67 8.52 15.48 15.18
C ALA A 67 7.72 16.61 14.51
N GLY A 68 6.38 16.49 14.47
CA GLY A 68 5.48 17.41 13.77
C GLY A 68 5.24 16.98 12.33
N PHE A 69 3.98 17.07 11.89
CA PHE A 69 3.62 16.78 10.50
C PHE A 69 4.20 17.84 9.55
N ASP A 70 4.74 17.37 8.44
CA ASP A 70 5.35 18.16 7.36
C ASP A 70 4.87 17.58 6.04
N ASP A 71 4.06 18.35 5.31
CA ASP A 71 3.49 17.98 4.01
C ASP A 71 4.55 17.92 2.89
N LYS A 72 5.73 18.48 3.13
CA LYS A 72 6.86 18.40 2.19
C LYS A 72 7.70 17.14 2.43
N ASN A 73 7.54 16.48 3.57
CA ASN A 73 8.21 15.23 3.87
C ASN A 73 7.48 14.05 3.21
N LYS A 74 8.15 13.39 2.26
CA LYS A 74 7.62 12.22 1.56
C LYS A 74 7.40 10.99 2.45
N GLU A 75 7.94 10.97 3.67
CA GLU A 75 7.68 9.88 4.63
C GLU A 75 6.42 10.12 5.47
N HIS A 76 5.86 11.34 5.41
CA HIS A 76 4.59 11.71 6.02
C HIS A 76 3.41 11.59 5.04
N LEU A 77 3.69 11.38 3.75
CA LEU A 77 2.73 11.22 2.65
C LEU A 77 2.81 9.82 2.04
#